data_AF-A0A1G7V8U9-F1
#
_entry.id   AF-A0A1G7V8U9-F1
#
_cell.length_a   1.000
_cell.length_b   1.000
_cell.length_c   1.000
_cell.angle_alpha   90.00
_cell.angle_beta   90.00
_cell.angle_gamma   90.00
#
_symmetry.space_group_name_H-M   'P 1'
#
loop_
_entity.id
_entity.type
_entity.pdbx_description
1 polymer ?
#
loop_
_entity_poly.entity_id
_entity_poly.type
_entity_poly.pdbx_seq_one_letter_code
_entity_poly.pdbx_strand_id
1 'polypeptide(L)' 'MDAESIKEAYQEAVDEATGGGVDAGTAHQEGVTAAAMMVSAMDGLEDADARSQVEAVVG' A
#
# COMPACT_ATOMS: atom_id res chain seq x y z
N MET A 1 -10.26 4.56 6.08
CA MET A 1 -9.36 3.52 6.62
C MET A 1 -8.39 4.19 7.60
N ASP A 2 -8.01 3.55 8.71
CA ASP A 2 -7.03 4.14 9.65
C ASP A 2 -5.58 3.79 9.27
N ALA A 3 -4.62 4.49 9.88
CA ALA A 3 -3.20 4.36 9.54
C ALA A 3 -2.63 2.96 9.85
N GLU A 4 -3.15 2.27 10.86
CA GLU A 4 -2.71 0.92 11.21
C GLU A 4 -3.15 -0.07 10.13
N SER A 5 -4.42 -0.01 9.72
CA SER A 5 -4.96 -0.85 8.65
C SER A 5 -4.26 -0.60 7.32
N ILE A 6 -3.93 0.67 7.00
CA ILE A 6 -3.16 1.02 5.79
C ILE A 6 -1.78 0.37 5.82
N LYS A 7 -1.09 0.44 6.97
CA LYS A 7 0.24 -0.12 7.14
C LYS A 7 0.23 -1.65 7.06
N GLU A 8 -0.79 -2.30 7.62
CA GLU A 8 -0.96 -3.75 7.51
C GLU A 8 -1.14 -4.20 6.06
N ALA A 9 -2.04 -3.57 5.32
CA ALA A 9 -2.26 -3.88 3.90
C ALA A 9 -1.00 -3.65 3.04
N TYR A 10 -0.27 -2.57 3.32
CA TYR A 10 1.03 -2.32 2.69
C TYR A 10 2.04 -3.43 3.01
N GLN A 11 2.17 -3.80 4.29
CA GLN A 11 3.18 -4.76 4.74
C GLN A 11 2.89 -6.16 4.22
N GLU A 12 1.62 -6.59 4.18
CA GLU A 12 1.21 -7.87 3.62
C GLU A 12 1.67 -8.01 2.16
N ALA A 13 1.43 -6.98 1.35
CA ALA A 13 1.86 -6.97 -0.05
C ALA A 13 3.39 -6.91 -0.22
N VAL A 14 4.10 -6.16 0.64
CA VAL A 14 5.58 -6.16 0.64
C VAL A 14 6.14 -7.54 1.01
N ASP A 15 5.58 -8.19 2.03
CA ASP A 15 6.04 -9.49 2.50
C ASP A 15 5.77 -10.58 1.45
N GLU A 16 4.63 -10.51 0.75
CA GLU A 16 4.34 -11.40 -0.38
C GLU A 16 5.35 -11.20 -1.53
N ALA A 17 5.56 -9.95 -1.96
CA ALA A 17 6.47 -9.63 -3.06
C ALA A 17 7.91 -10.03 -2.75
N THR A 18 8.41 -9.69 -1.56
CA THR A 18 9.77 -10.07 -1.12
C THR A 18 9.91 -11.58 -0.92
N GLY A 19 8.86 -12.27 -0.43
CA GLY A 19 8.78 -13.72 -0.37
C GLY A 19 8.86 -14.38 -1.75
N GLY A 20 8.40 -13.69 -2.80
CA GLY A 20 8.53 -14.05 -4.20
C GLY A 20 9.89 -13.74 -4.83
N GLY A 21 10.82 -13.13 -4.09
CA GLY A 21 12.16 -12.76 -4.58
C GLY A 21 12.21 -11.43 -5.33
N VAL A 22 11.17 -10.60 -5.23
CA VAL A 22 11.16 -9.23 -5.76
C VAL A 22 12.09 -8.35 -4.92
N ASP A 23 12.80 -7.42 -5.57
CA ASP A 23 13.68 -6.49 -4.87
C ASP A 23 12.88 -5.49 -4.01
N ALA A 24 13.52 -4.94 -2.98
CA ALA A 24 12.85 -4.09 -2.00
C ALA A 24 12.19 -2.83 -2.59
N GLY A 25 12.75 -2.26 -3.67
CA GLY A 25 12.19 -1.07 -4.31
C GLY A 25 10.90 -1.39 -5.06
N THR A 26 10.91 -2.50 -5.80
CA THR A 26 9.71 -2.99 -6.50
C THR A 26 8.64 -3.46 -5.50
N ALA A 27 9.03 -4.21 -4.45
CA ALA A 27 8.10 -4.64 -3.41
C ALA A 27 7.44 -3.46 -2.69
N HIS A 28 8.18 -2.38 -2.42
CA HIS A 28 7.61 -1.14 -1.87
C HIS A 28 6.56 -0.53 -2.81
N GLN A 29 6.82 -0.47 -4.11
CA GLN A 29 5.86 0.06 -5.10
C GLN A 29 4.59 -0.79 -5.17
N GLU A 30 4.73 -2.12 -5.11
CA GLU A 30 3.59 -3.05 -5.06
C GLU A 30 2.78 -2.85 -3.77
N GLY A 31 3.44 -2.74 -2.62
CA GLY A 31 2.79 -2.46 -1.34
C GLY A 31 2.00 -1.15 -1.34
N VAL A 32 2.60 -0.06 -1.85
CA VAL A 32 1.91 1.24 -1.95
C VAL A 32 0.69 1.12 -2.86
N THR A 33 0.82 0.40 -3.97
CA THR A 33 -0.27 0.23 -4.94
C THR A 33 -1.41 -0.59 -4.33
N ALA A 34 -1.11 -1.72 -3.71
CA ALA A 34 -2.10 -2.60 -3.08
C ALA A 34 -2.87 -1.87 -1.97
N ALA A 35 -2.15 -1.19 -1.06
CA ALA A 35 -2.78 -0.41 -0.01
C ALA A 35 -3.62 0.75 -0.57
N ALA A 36 -3.18 1.41 -1.64
CA ALA A 36 -3.91 2.52 -2.26
C ALA A 36 -5.22 2.04 -2.93
N MET A 37 -5.20 0.87 -3.57
CA MET A 37 -6.42 0.25 -4.10
C MET A 37 -7.41 -0.06 -2.97
N MET A 38 -6.93 -0.53 -1.82
CA MET A 38 -7.76 -0.82 -0.66
C MET A 38 -8.38 0.45 -0.07
N VAL A 39 -7.58 1.51 0.11
CA VAL A 39 -8.05 2.84 0.56
C VAL A 39 -9.09 3.42 -0.40
N SER A 40 -8.83 3.39 -1.71
CA SER A 40 -9.79 3.84 -2.72
C SER A 40 -11.13 3.09 -2.61
N ALA A 41 -11.07 1.76 -2.49
CA ALA A 41 -12.27 0.93 -2.39
C ALA A 41 -13.07 1.15 -1.10
N MET A 42 -12.40 1.38 0.03
CA MET A 42 -13.06 1.53 1.34
C MET A 42 -13.58 2.96 1.58
N ASP A 43 -12.82 3.98 1.16
CA ASP A 43 -13.12 5.37 1.46
C ASP A 43 -13.71 6.13 0.25
N GLY A 44 -13.77 5.49 -0.93
CA GLY A 44 -14.33 6.09 -2.15
C GLY A 44 -13.45 7.19 -2.74
N LEU A 45 -12.13 7.11 -2.54
CA LEU A 45 -11.15 8.10 -2.98
C LEU A 45 -10.66 7.82 -4.39
N GLU A 46 -10.33 8.88 -5.12
CA GLU A 46 -9.61 8.76 -6.39
C GLU A 46 -8.19 8.23 -6.17
N ASP A 47 -7.64 7.53 -7.16
CA ASP A 47 -6.34 6.84 -7.07
C ASP A 47 -5.21 7.74 -6.56
N ALA A 48 -5.18 9.00 -6.99
CA ALA A 48 -4.15 9.96 -6.58
C ALA A 48 -4.24 10.31 -5.09
N ASP A 49 -5.46 10.51 -4.58
CA ASP A 49 -5.69 10.85 -3.17
C ASP A 49 -5.45 9.63 -2.27
N ALA A 50 -5.92 8.45 -2.69
CA ALA A 50 -5.68 7.20 -1.98
C ALA A 50 -4.18 6.90 -1.89
N ARG A 51 -3.45 7.04 -3.00
CA ARG A 51 -2.00 6.88 -3.04
C ARG A 51 -1.29 7.87 -2.13
N SER A 52 -1.69 9.15 -2.16
CA SER A 52 -1.10 10.16 -1.28
C SER A 52 -1.30 9.85 0.20
N GLN A 53 -2.44 9.27 0.58
CA GLN A 53 -2.67 8.86 1.97
C GLN A 53 -1.77 7.70 2.38
N VAL A 54 -1.60 6.71 1.51
CA VAL A 54 -0.71 5.57 1.78
C VAL A 54 0.73 6.04 1.92
N GLU A 55 1.23 6.83 0.97
CA GLU A 55 2.60 7.37 1.01
C GLU A 55 2.87 8.22 2.26
N ALA A 56 1.85 8.91 2.81
CA ALA A 56 1.98 9.63 4.06
C ALA A 56 2.13 8.72 5.31
N VAL A 57 1.70 7.46 5.22
CA VAL A 57 1.78 6.47 6.31
C VAL A 57 3.06 5.64 6.22
N VAL A 58 3.53 5.33 5.01
CA VAL A 58 4.60 4.34 4.77
C VAL A 58 5.88 4.93 4.16
N GLY A 59 5.89 6.22 3.82
CA GLY A 59 7.02 6.95 3.26
C GLY A 59 8.14 7.24 4.25
#